data_AF-A0A7X0FQ53-F1
#
_entry.id   AF-A0A7X0FQ53-F1
#
_cell.length_a   1.000
_cell.length_b   1.000
_cell.length_c   1.000
_cell.angle_alpha   90.00
_cell.angle_beta   90.00
_cell.angle_gamma   90.00
#
_symmetry.space_group_name_H-M   'P 1'
#
loop_
_entity.id
_entity.type
_entity.pdbx_description
1 polymer ?
#
loop_
_entity_poly.entity_id
_entity_poly.type
_entity_poly.pdbx_seq_one_letter_code
_entity_poly.pdbx_strand_id
1 'polypeptide(L)'
;MIERTQALLEEILISGDPVARNRMITLCYRDLAEGLAEIVGRRDLNWFVFGVWASGTAGAAIRGEGLPLDLGTSRNVAAGNLAIIRDVAPAFIRWLREVEHAGGPTIDARDRALEDPLFEAAPKLGAAIRCYHAAAELRAAAADDNASDKDIAELVLLGNLLLGEHEQTVVDRFIDAAMPLGCLFGLITTRFVRIDTPDGPLDVCEDVAPPAYLAGELFPAVLSDLVNPDLCAACVRFGQSTGADAAASNALKWEDYDDRMGYIMTFFRAYQRDERFYEVPAAYLPVEVEGAHGL
;
A
#
# COMPACT_ATOMS: atom_id res chain seq x y z
N MET A 1 -6.49 15.31 13.35
CA MET A 1 -6.09 13.89 13.15
C MET A 1 -4.61 13.78 12.78
N ILE A 2 -4.14 14.61 11.83
CA ILE A 2 -2.77 14.58 11.32
C ILE A 2 -1.69 14.82 12.39
N GLU A 3 -1.93 15.72 13.35
CA GLU A 3 -1.01 15.92 14.49
C GLU A 3 -0.81 14.63 15.30
N ARG A 4 -1.88 13.85 15.53
CA ARG A 4 -1.80 12.56 16.22
C ARG A 4 -0.97 11.56 15.41
N THR A 5 -1.19 11.51 14.10
CA THR A 5 -0.44 10.62 13.19
C THR A 5 1.05 10.96 13.17
N GLN A 6 1.41 12.25 13.20
CA GLN A 6 2.80 12.68 13.36
C GLN A 6 3.38 12.20 14.70
N ALA A 7 2.69 12.45 15.82
CA ALA A 7 3.18 12.05 17.13
C ALA A 7 3.37 10.52 17.23
N LEU A 8 2.46 9.76 16.63
CA LEU A 8 2.58 8.30 16.50
C LEU A 8 3.81 7.90 15.68
N LEU A 9 4.08 8.59 14.56
CA LEU A 9 5.30 8.36 13.77
C LEU A 9 6.56 8.60 14.61
N GLU A 10 6.60 9.68 15.40
CA GLU A 10 7.73 9.98 16.28
C GLU A 10 7.94 8.88 17.33
N GLU A 11 6.86 8.34 17.91
CA GLU A 11 6.90 7.21 18.84
C GLU A 11 7.41 5.91 18.17
N ILE A 12 6.95 5.62 16.96
CA ILE A 12 7.41 4.47 16.16
C ILE A 12 8.93 4.50 15.99
N LEU A 13 9.49 5.67 15.69
CA LEU A 13 10.91 5.83 15.36
C LEU A 13 11.85 5.60 16.56
N ILE A 14 11.35 5.81 17.78
CA ILE A 14 12.14 5.62 19.01
C ILE A 14 11.83 4.30 19.72
N SER A 15 10.76 3.60 19.33
CA SER A 15 10.35 2.35 19.96
C SER A 15 11.33 1.21 19.69
N GLY A 16 11.79 0.56 20.76
CA GLY A 16 12.76 -0.54 20.72
C GLY A 16 12.13 -1.94 20.54
N ASP A 17 10.87 -2.12 20.92
CA ASP A 17 10.17 -3.42 20.80
C ASP A 17 9.58 -3.57 19.38
N PRO A 18 10.08 -4.51 18.55
CA PRO A 18 9.60 -4.68 17.18
C PRO A 18 8.13 -5.11 17.10
N VAL A 19 7.58 -5.82 18.09
CA VAL A 19 6.20 -6.30 18.06
C VAL A 19 5.23 -5.16 18.37
N ALA A 20 5.47 -4.42 19.46
CA ALA A 20 4.69 -3.23 19.79
C ALA A 20 4.82 -2.16 18.70
N ARG A 21 6.04 -1.94 18.19
CA ARG A 21 6.30 -1.02 17.09
C ARG A 21 5.51 -1.40 15.83
N ASN A 22 5.47 -2.68 15.45
CA ASN A 22 4.69 -3.09 14.27
C ASN A 22 3.21 -2.70 14.38
N ARG A 23 2.59 -2.91 15.55
CA ARG A 23 1.19 -2.51 15.76
C ARG A 23 0.98 -1.00 15.64
N MET A 24 1.92 -0.20 16.14
CA MET A 24 1.90 1.25 15.93
C MET A 24 2.08 1.63 14.46
N ILE A 25 2.96 0.94 13.72
CA ILE A 25 3.12 1.13 12.28
C ILE A 25 1.81 0.82 11.55
N THR A 26 1.15 -0.29 11.87
CA THR A 26 -0.15 -0.65 11.29
C THR A 26 -1.22 0.40 11.61
N LEU A 27 -1.22 0.95 12.82
CA LEU A 27 -2.08 2.06 13.22
C LEU A 27 -1.78 3.35 12.42
N CYS A 28 -0.50 3.66 12.19
CA CYS A 28 -0.08 4.81 11.40
C CYS A 28 -0.55 4.68 9.94
N TYR A 29 -0.39 3.49 9.34
CA TYR A 29 -0.96 3.21 8.02
C TYR A 29 -2.47 3.43 7.99
N ARG A 30 -3.21 2.97 9.01
CA ARG A 30 -4.66 3.16 9.07
C ARG A 30 -5.03 4.65 9.14
N ASP A 31 -4.36 5.42 9.99
CA ASP A 31 -4.63 6.84 10.14
C ASP A 31 -4.33 7.61 8.82
N LEU A 32 -3.25 7.24 8.10
CA LEU A 32 -2.94 7.80 6.78
C LEU A 32 -3.93 7.35 5.70
N ALA A 33 -4.38 6.09 5.75
CA ALA A 33 -5.37 5.55 4.84
C ALA A 33 -6.70 6.30 4.93
N GLU A 34 -7.15 6.59 6.16
CA GLU A 34 -8.34 7.41 6.41
C GLU A 34 -8.12 8.86 5.99
N GLY A 35 -6.99 9.47 6.34
CA GLY A 35 -6.67 10.84 5.92
C GLY A 35 -6.65 11.04 4.42
N LEU A 36 -6.10 10.08 3.68
CA LEU A 36 -6.11 10.11 2.22
C LEU A 36 -7.50 9.81 1.66
N ALA A 37 -8.28 8.94 2.30
CA ALA A 37 -9.66 8.66 1.90
C ALA A 37 -10.60 9.88 2.04
N GLU A 38 -10.34 10.80 2.95
CA GLU A 38 -11.07 12.08 3.01
C GLU A 38 -10.85 12.95 1.76
N ILE A 39 -9.73 12.75 1.05
CA ILE A 39 -9.40 13.46 -0.20
C ILE A 39 -9.92 12.68 -1.42
N VAL A 40 -9.51 11.41 -1.55
CA VAL A 40 -9.77 10.60 -2.75
C VAL A 40 -10.98 9.68 -2.61
N GLY A 41 -11.77 9.81 -1.54
CA GLY A 41 -12.87 8.93 -1.15
C GLY A 41 -12.45 7.50 -0.81
N ARG A 42 -13.44 6.70 -0.41
CA ARG A 42 -13.25 5.30 0.02
C ARG A 42 -13.55 4.27 -1.08
N ARG A 43 -14.15 4.70 -2.20
CA ARG A 43 -14.55 3.79 -3.29
C ARG A 43 -13.35 3.11 -3.92
N ASP A 44 -12.30 3.88 -4.21
CA ASP A 44 -11.05 3.40 -4.79
C ASP A 44 -9.99 3.41 -3.68
N LEU A 45 -9.56 2.23 -3.25
CA LEU A 45 -8.63 2.06 -2.14
C LEU A 45 -7.30 2.75 -2.45
N ASN A 46 -6.81 3.53 -1.50
CA ASN A 46 -5.47 4.10 -1.55
C ASN A 46 -4.42 3.14 -0.99
N TRP A 47 -3.15 3.34 -1.34
CA TRP A 47 -2.05 2.44 -1.01
C TRP A 47 -1.90 2.14 0.48
N PHE A 48 -2.16 3.11 1.35
CA PHE A 48 -2.04 2.91 2.80
C PHE A 48 -3.05 1.89 3.32
N VAL A 49 -4.21 1.74 2.68
CA VAL A 49 -5.18 0.69 3.00
C VAL A 49 -4.53 -0.68 2.82
N PHE A 50 -3.86 -0.92 1.69
CA PHE A 50 -3.10 -2.16 1.48
C PHE A 50 -1.93 -2.28 2.47
N GLY A 51 -1.26 -1.16 2.76
CA GLY A 51 -0.19 -1.08 3.76
C GLY A 51 -0.61 -1.54 5.15
N VAL A 52 -1.86 -1.26 5.58
CA VAL A 52 -2.41 -1.77 6.85
C VAL A 52 -2.41 -3.29 6.87
N TRP A 53 -2.93 -3.93 5.82
CA TRP A 53 -3.06 -5.39 5.76
C TRP A 53 -1.72 -6.08 5.59
N ALA A 54 -0.83 -5.53 4.75
CA ALA A 54 0.53 -6.03 4.60
C ALA A 54 1.29 -5.95 5.94
N SER A 55 1.20 -4.82 6.65
CA SER A 55 1.84 -4.61 7.96
C SER A 55 1.25 -5.50 9.06
N GLY A 56 -0.08 -5.68 9.06
CA GLY A 56 -0.78 -6.59 9.97
C GLY A 56 -0.36 -8.05 9.77
N THR A 57 -0.30 -8.49 8.51
CA THR A 57 0.16 -9.83 8.11
C THR A 57 1.62 -10.05 8.52
N ALA A 58 2.50 -9.09 8.22
CA ALA A 58 3.92 -9.11 8.59
C ALA A 58 4.12 -9.26 10.10
N GLY A 59 3.16 -8.80 10.92
CA GLY A 59 3.17 -8.94 12.37
C GLY A 59 3.31 -10.39 12.84
N ALA A 60 2.77 -11.38 12.12
CA ALA A 60 2.92 -12.80 12.46
C ALA A 60 4.40 -13.24 12.36
N ALA A 61 5.06 -12.91 11.24
CA ALA A 61 6.48 -13.21 11.03
C ALA A 61 7.36 -12.48 12.07
N ILE A 62 7.04 -11.24 12.42
CA ILE A 62 7.77 -10.48 13.44
C ILE A 62 7.65 -11.13 14.83
N ARG A 63 6.50 -11.74 15.15
CA ARG A 63 6.31 -12.52 16.38
C ARG A 63 6.92 -13.93 16.32
N GLY A 64 7.49 -14.32 15.17
CA GLY A 64 8.05 -15.65 14.95
C GLY A 64 7.00 -16.74 14.70
N GLU A 65 5.75 -16.35 14.41
CA GLU A 65 4.66 -17.28 14.17
C GLU A 65 4.83 -17.98 12.82
N GLY A 66 4.62 -19.29 12.78
CA GLY A 66 4.74 -20.07 11.54
C GLY A 66 6.18 -20.31 11.05
N LEU A 67 7.20 -19.84 11.77
CA LEU A 67 8.61 -20.06 11.45
C LEU A 67 9.15 -21.26 12.24
N PRO A 68 9.49 -22.40 11.60
CA PRO A 68 10.09 -23.55 12.30
C PRO A 68 11.44 -23.21 12.94
N LEU A 69 12.19 -22.30 12.33
CA LEU A 69 13.46 -21.74 12.79
C LEU A 69 13.55 -20.28 12.33
N ASP A 70 13.79 -19.34 13.25
CA ASP A 70 14.01 -17.92 12.91
C ASP A 70 15.50 -17.63 12.71
N LEU A 71 15.92 -17.60 11.45
CA LEU A 71 17.30 -17.27 11.03
C LEU A 71 17.50 -15.75 10.80
N GLY A 72 16.66 -14.91 11.42
CA GLY A 72 16.70 -13.45 11.26
C GLY A 72 15.55 -12.89 10.43
N THR A 73 14.64 -13.73 9.94
CA THR A 73 13.44 -13.33 9.21
C THR A 73 12.60 -12.36 10.02
N SER A 74 12.32 -12.64 11.30
CA SER A 74 11.54 -11.72 12.17
C SER A 74 12.18 -10.33 12.22
N ARG A 75 13.51 -10.27 12.44
CA ARG A 75 14.25 -9.01 12.53
C ARG A 75 14.26 -8.24 11.21
N ASN A 76 14.45 -8.93 10.08
CA ASN A 76 14.52 -8.30 8.77
C ASN A 76 13.14 -7.79 8.31
N VAL A 77 12.07 -8.54 8.57
CA VAL A 77 10.70 -8.08 8.33
C VAL A 77 10.37 -6.86 9.20
N ALA A 78 10.71 -6.89 10.49
CA ALA A 78 10.51 -5.74 11.38
C ALA A 78 11.32 -4.49 10.96
N ALA A 79 12.54 -4.69 10.46
CA ALA A 79 13.39 -3.62 9.96
C ALA A 79 12.87 -3.05 8.63
N GLY A 80 12.43 -3.91 7.72
CA GLY A 80 11.81 -3.52 6.45
C GLY A 80 10.55 -2.69 6.67
N ASN A 81 9.61 -3.16 7.48
CA ASN A 81 8.37 -2.43 7.74
C ASN A 81 8.62 -1.04 8.39
N LEU A 82 9.60 -0.95 9.30
CA LEU A 82 10.04 0.33 9.86
C LEU A 82 10.68 1.24 8.79
N ALA A 83 11.51 0.68 7.90
CA ALA A 83 12.16 1.46 6.85
C ALA A 83 11.13 2.09 5.90
N ILE A 84 10.09 1.34 5.54
CA ILE A 84 9.02 1.81 4.66
C ILE A 84 8.27 2.97 5.31
N ILE A 85 7.67 2.77 6.49
CA ILE A 85 6.84 3.82 7.10
C ILE A 85 7.64 5.08 7.42
N ARG A 86 8.92 4.93 7.83
CA ARG A 86 9.83 6.05 8.06
C ARG A 86 10.05 6.89 6.81
N ASP A 87 10.03 6.24 5.65
CA ASP A 87 10.30 6.85 4.36
C ASP A 87 9.04 7.48 3.75
N VAL A 88 7.92 6.75 3.71
CA VAL A 88 6.70 7.20 3.01
C VAL A 88 5.81 8.12 3.86
N ALA A 89 5.71 7.91 5.17
CA ALA A 89 4.76 8.64 6.02
C ALA A 89 5.03 10.15 6.08
N PRO A 90 6.29 10.64 6.22
CA PRO A 90 6.55 12.09 6.29
C PRO A 90 5.99 12.87 5.10
N ALA A 91 6.13 12.34 3.88
CA ALA A 91 5.66 12.99 2.66
C ALA A 91 4.13 13.16 2.65
N PHE A 92 3.39 12.14 3.05
CA PHE A 92 1.93 12.20 3.09
C PHE A 92 1.41 13.00 4.30
N ILE A 93 2.07 12.94 5.46
CA ILE A 93 1.75 13.84 6.59
C ILE A 93 1.94 15.30 6.17
N ARG A 94 3.05 15.62 5.48
CA ARG A 94 3.32 16.97 4.97
C ARG A 94 2.19 17.45 4.05
N TRP A 95 1.77 16.63 3.09
CA TRP A 95 0.68 16.99 2.19
C TRP A 95 -0.68 17.11 2.90
N LEU A 96 -1.05 16.14 3.73
CA LEU A 96 -2.32 16.18 4.48
C LEU A 96 -2.41 17.39 5.41
N ARG A 97 -1.29 17.86 5.99
CA ARG A 97 -1.23 19.12 6.76
C ARG A 97 -1.54 20.35 5.91
N GLU A 98 -0.97 20.44 4.70
CA GLU A 98 -1.25 21.56 3.81
C GLU A 98 -2.71 21.56 3.33
N VAL A 99 -3.28 20.37 3.11
CA VAL A 99 -4.70 20.20 2.81
C VAL A 99 -5.58 20.66 3.98
N GLU A 100 -5.26 20.25 5.22
CA GLU A 100 -5.96 20.70 6.43
C GLU A 100 -5.85 22.22 6.62
N HIS A 101 -4.66 22.79 6.42
CA HIS A 101 -4.42 24.24 6.53
C HIS A 101 -5.19 25.05 5.48
N ALA A 102 -5.31 24.53 4.26
CA ALA A 102 -6.06 25.17 3.18
C ALA A 102 -7.58 24.94 3.27
N GLY A 103 -8.04 24.05 4.16
CA GLY A 103 -9.45 23.66 4.28
C GLY A 103 -9.95 22.75 3.15
N GLY A 104 -9.04 22.12 2.40
CA GLY A 104 -9.37 21.22 1.29
C GLY A 104 -8.19 20.94 0.35
N PRO A 105 -8.30 19.93 -0.53
CA PRO A 105 -7.22 19.51 -1.43
C PRO A 105 -7.10 20.45 -2.63
N THR A 106 -6.55 21.64 -2.40
CA THR A 106 -6.33 22.64 -3.45
C THR A 106 -4.98 22.45 -4.13
N ILE A 107 -4.87 22.93 -5.38
CA ILE A 107 -3.60 22.98 -6.13
C ILE A 107 -2.50 23.65 -5.30
N ASP A 108 -2.80 24.79 -4.67
CA ASP A 108 -1.84 25.52 -3.84
C ASP A 108 -1.37 24.69 -2.63
N ALA A 109 -2.27 23.95 -1.97
CA ALA A 109 -1.92 23.07 -0.86
C ALA A 109 -1.01 21.92 -1.31
N ARG A 110 -1.31 21.32 -2.46
CA ARG A 110 -0.46 20.30 -3.08
C ARG A 110 0.92 20.86 -3.40
N ASP A 111 0.99 22.00 -4.07
CA ASP A 111 2.25 22.56 -4.54
C ASP A 111 3.14 23.01 -3.37
N ARG A 112 2.57 23.65 -2.32
CA ARG A 112 3.30 23.95 -1.07
C ARG A 112 3.83 22.72 -0.34
N ALA A 113 3.12 21.59 -0.42
CA ALA A 113 3.62 20.34 0.13
C ALA A 113 4.82 19.84 -0.69
N LEU A 114 4.71 19.87 -2.02
CA LEU A 114 5.71 19.36 -2.96
C LEU A 114 6.98 20.21 -3.07
N GLU A 115 6.97 21.45 -2.55
CA GLU A 115 8.16 22.28 -2.36
C GLU A 115 9.13 21.74 -1.30
N ASP A 116 8.68 20.79 -0.47
CA ASP A 116 9.53 20.19 0.56
C ASP A 116 10.67 19.34 -0.09
N PRO A 117 11.94 19.50 0.35
CA PRO A 117 13.07 18.73 -0.18
C PRO A 117 12.92 17.20 -0.08
N LEU A 118 12.01 16.69 0.75
CA LEU A 118 11.63 15.28 0.78
C LEU A 118 11.29 14.74 -0.63
N PHE A 119 10.67 15.54 -1.47
CA PHE A 119 10.23 15.13 -2.81
C PHE A 119 11.34 15.16 -3.86
N GLU A 120 12.45 15.86 -3.62
CA GLU A 120 13.64 15.77 -4.49
C GLU A 120 14.31 14.40 -4.35
N ALA A 121 14.38 13.88 -3.12
CA ALA A 121 14.95 12.57 -2.83
C ALA A 121 14.02 11.42 -3.24
N ALA A 122 12.72 11.67 -3.32
CA ALA A 122 11.69 10.66 -3.55
C ALA A 122 10.65 11.12 -4.59
N PRO A 123 11.04 11.28 -5.87
CA PRO A 123 10.19 11.88 -6.91
C PRO A 123 8.89 11.09 -7.18
N LYS A 124 8.91 9.77 -6.98
CA LYS A 124 7.73 8.90 -7.11
C LYS A 124 6.66 9.20 -6.05
N LEU A 125 7.04 9.59 -4.83
CA LEU A 125 6.08 10.02 -3.80
C LEU A 125 5.31 11.26 -4.25
N GLY A 126 6.02 12.25 -4.82
CA GLY A 126 5.39 13.45 -5.36
C GLY A 126 4.49 13.16 -6.56
N ALA A 127 4.89 12.21 -7.42
CA ALA A 127 4.07 11.77 -8.54
C ALA A 127 2.78 11.05 -8.07
N ALA A 128 2.87 10.20 -7.05
CA ALA A 128 1.71 9.55 -6.44
C ALA A 128 0.72 10.58 -5.86
N ILE A 129 1.22 11.58 -5.12
CA ILE A 129 0.40 12.69 -4.59
C ILE A 129 -0.32 13.44 -5.71
N ARG A 130 0.36 13.71 -6.83
CA ARG A 130 -0.26 14.35 -8.00
C ARG A 130 -1.40 13.50 -8.58
N CYS A 131 -1.24 12.18 -8.63
CA CYS A 131 -2.29 11.28 -9.12
C CYS A 131 -3.52 11.31 -8.20
N TYR A 132 -3.32 11.19 -6.88
CA TYR A 132 -4.40 11.27 -5.90
C TYR A 132 -5.10 12.64 -5.94
N HIS A 133 -4.35 13.73 -6.04
CA HIS A 133 -4.92 15.07 -6.17
C HIS A 133 -5.76 15.21 -7.44
N ALA A 134 -5.26 14.75 -8.59
CA ALA A 134 -5.98 14.80 -9.86
C ALA A 134 -7.28 13.99 -9.80
N ALA A 135 -7.28 12.82 -9.13
CA ALA A 135 -8.47 12.03 -8.90
C ALA A 135 -9.52 12.78 -8.06
N ALA A 136 -9.07 13.50 -7.03
CA ALA A 136 -9.94 14.34 -6.18
C ALA A 136 -10.53 15.53 -6.96
N GLU A 137 -9.72 16.22 -7.78
CA GLU A 137 -10.18 17.31 -8.64
C GLU A 137 -11.22 16.83 -9.65
N LEU A 138 -10.96 15.70 -10.31
CA LEU A 138 -11.89 15.12 -11.27
C LEU A 138 -13.20 14.72 -10.60
N ARG A 139 -13.16 14.14 -9.40
CA ARG A 139 -14.37 13.81 -8.64
C ARG A 139 -15.17 15.05 -8.24
N ALA A 140 -14.50 16.11 -7.82
CA ALA A 140 -15.18 17.36 -7.47
C ALA A 140 -15.85 18.02 -8.68
N ALA A 141 -15.31 17.81 -9.88
CA ALA A 141 -15.83 18.35 -11.13
C ALA A 141 -16.88 17.45 -11.83
N ALA A 142 -16.85 16.14 -11.58
CA ALA A 142 -17.68 15.17 -12.31
C ALA A 142 -19.16 15.21 -11.90
N ALA A 143 -20.04 15.27 -12.92
CA ALA A 143 -21.48 15.10 -12.77
C ALA A 143 -21.87 13.64 -13.04
N ASP A 144 -21.50 12.73 -12.11
CA ASP A 144 -21.93 11.32 -12.05
C ASP A 144 -21.88 10.55 -13.40
N ASP A 145 -20.86 10.81 -14.23
CA ASP A 145 -20.65 10.11 -15.51
C ASP A 145 -19.62 8.98 -15.41
N ASN A 146 -19.81 7.95 -16.24
CA ASN A 146 -19.02 6.71 -16.19
C ASN A 146 -17.58 6.86 -16.71
N ALA A 147 -17.32 7.85 -17.57
CA ALA A 147 -15.97 8.12 -18.08
C ALA A 147 -15.08 8.68 -16.97
N SER A 148 -15.62 9.63 -16.20
CA SER A 148 -14.95 10.20 -15.03
C SER A 148 -14.67 9.14 -13.96
N ASP A 149 -15.59 8.19 -13.71
CA ASP A 149 -15.37 7.11 -12.73
C ASP A 149 -14.17 6.22 -13.10
N LYS A 150 -13.99 5.93 -14.40
CA LYS A 150 -12.84 5.19 -14.91
C LYS A 150 -11.53 5.94 -14.74
N ASP A 151 -11.50 7.21 -15.16
CA ASP A 151 -10.31 8.05 -15.06
C ASP A 151 -9.89 8.24 -13.59
N ILE A 152 -10.85 8.43 -12.68
CA ILE A 152 -10.61 8.49 -11.23
C ILE A 152 -9.98 7.18 -10.73
N ALA A 153 -10.56 6.04 -11.09
CA ALA A 153 -10.03 4.73 -10.68
C ALA A 153 -8.61 4.50 -11.19
N GLU A 154 -8.32 4.82 -12.45
CA GLU A 154 -6.97 4.66 -13.01
C GLU A 154 -5.96 5.62 -12.37
N LEU A 155 -6.35 6.84 -12.03
CA LEU A 155 -5.48 7.78 -11.31
C LEU A 155 -5.15 7.27 -9.90
N VAL A 156 -6.12 6.72 -9.17
CA VAL A 156 -5.87 6.12 -7.85
C VAL A 156 -4.97 4.88 -7.98
N LEU A 157 -5.20 4.02 -8.98
CA LEU A 157 -4.35 2.85 -9.25
C LEU A 157 -2.91 3.26 -9.55
N LEU A 158 -2.72 4.27 -10.38
CA LEU A 158 -1.41 4.80 -10.74
C LEU A 158 -0.71 5.40 -9.51
N GLY A 159 -1.44 6.14 -8.67
CA GLY A 159 -0.94 6.64 -7.38
C GLY A 159 -0.47 5.50 -6.47
N ASN A 160 -1.24 4.43 -6.38
CA ASN A 160 -0.88 3.22 -5.62
C ASN A 160 0.38 2.57 -6.18
N LEU A 161 0.47 2.42 -7.51
CA LEU A 161 1.59 1.76 -8.17
C LEU A 161 2.89 2.55 -8.05
N LEU A 162 2.85 3.87 -8.22
CA LEU A 162 4.02 4.74 -8.05
C LEU A 162 4.55 4.71 -6.61
N LEU A 163 3.64 4.70 -5.64
CA LEU A 163 4.00 4.58 -4.23
C LEU A 163 4.55 3.18 -3.90
N GLY A 164 3.94 2.13 -4.45
CA GLY A 164 4.41 0.75 -4.36
C GLY A 164 5.80 0.58 -4.96
N GLU A 165 6.05 1.09 -6.17
CA GLU A 165 7.38 1.04 -6.77
C GLU A 165 8.43 1.77 -5.90
N HIS A 166 8.10 2.91 -5.31
CA HIS A 166 9.01 3.61 -4.40
C HIS A 166 9.31 2.77 -3.17
N GLU A 167 8.27 2.29 -2.50
CA GLU A 167 8.38 1.43 -1.33
C GLU A 167 9.18 0.15 -1.61
N GLN A 168 8.94 -0.49 -2.76
CA GLN A 168 9.65 -1.70 -3.15
C GLN A 168 11.15 -1.46 -3.37
N THR A 169 11.57 -0.27 -3.81
CA THR A 169 13.01 0.08 -3.86
C THR A 169 13.63 0.30 -2.48
N VAL A 170 12.86 0.74 -1.49
CA VAL A 170 13.33 0.92 -0.11
C VAL A 170 13.51 -0.43 0.57
N VAL A 171 12.58 -1.36 0.34
CA VAL A 171 12.54 -2.64 1.04
C VAL A 171 13.42 -3.72 0.39
N ASP A 172 13.80 -3.58 -0.88
CA ASP A 172 14.54 -4.57 -1.69
C ASP A 172 15.72 -5.20 -0.92
N ARG A 173 16.57 -4.37 -0.31
CA ARG A 173 17.72 -4.83 0.49
C ARG A 173 17.37 -5.69 1.70
N PHE A 174 16.15 -5.59 2.22
CA PHE A 174 15.67 -6.38 3.37
C PHE A 174 15.02 -7.69 2.91
N ILE A 175 14.49 -7.75 1.68
CA ILE A 175 13.91 -8.95 1.09
C ILE A 175 14.98 -10.02 0.95
N ASP A 176 16.11 -9.67 0.34
CA ASP A 176 17.27 -10.58 0.20
C ASP A 176 17.77 -11.08 1.56
N ALA A 177 17.81 -10.18 2.56
CA ALA A 177 18.25 -10.52 3.90
C ALA A 177 17.24 -11.39 4.66
N ALA A 178 15.94 -11.21 4.42
CA ALA A 178 14.86 -11.99 5.04
C ALA A 178 14.74 -13.40 4.46
N MET A 179 15.27 -13.62 3.24
CA MET A 179 15.32 -14.90 2.53
C MET A 179 16.78 -15.36 2.29
N PRO A 180 17.55 -15.66 3.35
CA PRO A 180 19.00 -15.86 3.26
C PRO A 180 19.47 -17.12 2.51
N LEU A 181 18.56 -17.93 1.96
CA LEU A 181 18.85 -19.20 1.27
C LEU A 181 18.42 -19.15 -0.20
N GLY A 182 18.75 -18.06 -0.90
CA GLY A 182 18.50 -17.89 -2.33
C GLY A 182 19.21 -18.97 -3.16
N CYS A 183 18.40 -19.82 -3.82
CA CYS A 183 18.68 -20.68 -4.98
C CYS A 183 17.72 -21.89 -4.99
N LEU A 184 17.92 -22.88 -4.11
CA LEU A 184 17.10 -24.10 -4.04
C LEU A 184 16.05 -24.07 -2.91
N PHE A 185 16.29 -23.27 -1.86
CA PHE A 185 15.40 -23.08 -0.72
C PHE A 185 14.57 -21.79 -0.80
N GLY A 186 14.87 -20.88 -1.74
CA GLY A 186 14.08 -19.69 -2.05
C GLY A 186 12.59 -20.04 -2.26
N LEU A 187 12.30 -21.07 -3.09
CA LEU A 187 10.93 -21.58 -3.29
C LEU A 187 10.23 -22.11 -2.02
N ILE A 188 11.00 -22.51 -1.00
CA ILE A 188 10.45 -22.95 0.31
C ILE A 188 10.21 -21.72 1.19
N THR A 189 11.06 -20.69 1.13
CA THR A 189 10.88 -19.44 1.89
C THR A 189 9.82 -18.52 1.29
N THR A 190 9.69 -18.46 -0.04
CA THR A 190 8.64 -17.68 -0.74
C THR A 190 7.25 -18.21 -0.44
N ARG A 191 7.09 -19.52 -0.20
CA ARG A 191 5.84 -20.14 0.27
C ARG A 191 5.32 -19.64 1.63
N PHE A 192 6.12 -18.86 2.37
CA PHE A 192 5.67 -18.18 3.59
C PHE A 192 5.27 -16.72 3.33
N VAL A 193 5.51 -16.18 2.14
CA VAL A 193 5.10 -14.84 1.77
C VAL A 193 3.63 -14.88 1.38
N ARG A 194 2.80 -14.56 2.37
CA ARG A 194 1.35 -14.44 2.24
C ARG A 194 0.95 -13.01 2.51
N ILE A 195 -0.12 -12.58 1.85
CA ILE A 195 -0.87 -11.39 2.25
C ILE A 195 -2.24 -11.81 2.75
N ASP A 196 -2.66 -11.30 3.90
CA ASP A 196 -4.04 -11.45 4.33
C ASP A 196 -4.94 -10.48 3.56
N THR A 197 -6.12 -10.95 3.19
CA THR A 197 -7.20 -10.18 2.58
C THR A 197 -8.51 -10.45 3.32
N PRO A 198 -9.58 -9.66 3.07
CA PRO A 198 -10.91 -9.97 3.56
C PRO A 198 -11.43 -11.36 3.16
N ASP A 199 -10.97 -11.90 2.02
CA ASP A 199 -11.34 -13.24 1.55
C ASP A 199 -10.43 -14.35 2.12
N GLY A 200 -9.39 -13.94 2.85
CA GLY A 200 -8.42 -14.81 3.50
C GLY A 200 -7.00 -14.73 2.92
N PRO A 201 -6.16 -15.74 3.19
CA PRO A 201 -4.80 -15.84 2.66
C PRO A 201 -4.73 -15.69 1.14
N LEU A 202 -3.74 -14.96 0.63
CA LEU A 202 -3.20 -15.20 -0.71
C LEU A 202 -1.72 -15.59 -0.61
N ASP A 203 -1.33 -16.67 -1.30
CA ASP A 203 0.07 -17.06 -1.52
C ASP A 203 0.58 -16.32 -2.75
N VAL A 204 1.66 -15.55 -2.60
CA VAL A 204 2.21 -14.76 -3.71
C VAL A 204 2.85 -15.61 -4.81
N CYS A 205 3.10 -16.91 -4.55
CA CYS A 205 3.57 -17.86 -5.55
C CYS A 205 2.45 -18.34 -6.49
N GLU A 206 1.20 -18.05 -6.17
CA GLU A 206 0.03 -18.34 -7.00
C GLU A 206 -0.46 -17.06 -7.69
N ASP A 207 -1.26 -17.22 -8.74
CA ASP A 207 -1.89 -16.06 -9.39
C ASP A 207 -2.84 -15.37 -8.41
N VAL A 208 -2.98 -14.05 -8.54
CA VAL A 208 -3.96 -13.28 -7.77
C VAL A 208 -5.35 -13.85 -8.06
N ALA A 209 -5.98 -14.41 -7.04
CA ALA A 209 -7.30 -15.01 -7.17
C ALA A 209 -8.37 -13.92 -7.40
N PRO A 210 -9.43 -14.21 -8.19
CA PRO A 210 -10.58 -13.32 -8.32
C PRO A 210 -11.20 -13.03 -6.94
N PRO A 211 -11.32 -11.76 -6.55
CA PRO A 211 -11.82 -11.40 -5.22
C PRO A 211 -13.34 -11.60 -5.14
N ALA A 212 -13.84 -11.97 -3.97
CA ALA A 212 -15.23 -12.41 -3.83
C ALA A 212 -16.25 -11.30 -4.15
N TYR A 213 -15.87 -10.03 -3.95
CA TYR A 213 -16.73 -8.88 -4.23
C TYR A 213 -17.00 -8.64 -5.73
N LEU A 214 -16.24 -9.30 -6.62
CA LEU A 214 -16.37 -9.17 -8.07
C LEU A 214 -17.15 -10.32 -8.74
N ALA A 215 -17.76 -11.20 -7.95
CA ALA A 215 -18.64 -12.26 -8.46
C ALA A 215 -18.01 -13.15 -9.56
N GLY A 216 -16.70 -13.38 -9.49
CA GLY A 216 -15.94 -14.25 -10.40
C GLY A 216 -15.11 -13.49 -11.45
N GLU A 217 -15.31 -12.19 -11.61
CA GLU A 217 -14.40 -11.33 -12.38
C GLU A 217 -13.14 -11.02 -11.56
N LEU A 218 -12.02 -10.76 -12.25
CA LEU A 218 -10.76 -10.47 -11.57
C LEU A 218 -10.59 -8.98 -11.25
N PHE A 219 -11.05 -8.10 -12.12
CA PHE A 219 -10.90 -6.64 -11.96
C PHE A 219 -12.26 -5.95 -11.94
N PRO A 220 -12.41 -4.83 -11.18
CA PRO A 220 -13.59 -3.99 -11.29
C PRO A 220 -13.83 -3.56 -12.74
N ALA A 221 -15.09 -3.43 -13.16
CA ALA A 221 -15.44 -3.12 -14.56
C ALA A 221 -14.74 -1.85 -15.10
N VAL A 222 -14.54 -0.83 -14.25
CA VAL A 222 -13.81 0.39 -14.64
C VAL A 222 -12.32 0.16 -14.89
N LEU A 223 -11.74 -0.89 -14.33
CA LEU A 223 -10.34 -1.29 -14.45
C LEU A 223 -10.18 -2.57 -15.27
N SER A 224 -11.21 -3.06 -15.98
CA SER A 224 -11.10 -4.26 -16.81
C SER A 224 -10.13 -4.07 -17.97
N ASP A 225 -10.12 -2.88 -18.56
CA ASP A 225 -9.26 -2.51 -19.70
C ASP A 225 -8.58 -1.19 -19.41
N LEU A 226 -7.28 -1.18 -19.15
CA LEU A 226 -6.55 0.03 -18.81
C LEU A 226 -6.31 0.91 -20.04
N VAL A 227 -6.51 2.22 -19.89
CA VAL A 227 -6.28 3.20 -20.97
C VAL A 227 -5.29 4.30 -20.61
N ASN A 228 -5.05 4.54 -19.31
CA ASN A 228 -4.02 5.44 -18.84
C ASN A 228 -2.64 5.00 -19.37
N PRO A 229 -1.91 5.87 -20.09
CA PRO A 229 -0.68 5.50 -20.78
C PRO A 229 0.43 5.03 -19.81
N ASP A 230 0.50 5.61 -18.62
CA ASP A 230 1.53 5.25 -17.63
C ASP A 230 1.23 3.88 -17.00
N LEU A 231 -0.04 3.58 -16.73
CA LEU A 231 -0.46 2.23 -16.30
C LEU A 231 -0.19 1.19 -17.40
N CYS A 232 -0.53 1.49 -18.65
CA CYS A 232 -0.25 0.61 -19.78
C CYS A 232 1.25 0.35 -19.96
N ALA A 233 2.08 1.39 -19.79
CA ALA A 233 3.53 1.24 -19.81
C ALA A 233 4.04 0.37 -18.66
N ALA A 234 3.46 0.50 -17.46
CA ALA A 234 3.80 -0.34 -16.32
C ALA A 234 3.38 -1.80 -16.52
N CYS A 235 2.20 -2.06 -17.09
CA CYS A 235 1.77 -3.40 -17.50
C CYS A 235 2.83 -4.05 -18.39
N VAL A 236 3.26 -3.36 -19.44
CA VAL A 236 4.29 -3.86 -20.36
C VAL A 236 5.61 -4.13 -19.64
N ARG A 237 6.02 -3.23 -18.74
CA ARG A 237 7.27 -3.37 -17.97
C ARG A 237 7.25 -4.61 -17.07
N PHE A 238 6.16 -4.85 -16.36
CA PHE A 238 6.03 -5.94 -15.38
C PHE A 238 5.40 -7.21 -15.96
N GLY A 239 5.32 -7.32 -17.30
CA GLY A 239 4.80 -8.50 -17.98
C GLY A 239 3.31 -8.76 -17.75
N GLN A 240 2.53 -7.74 -17.37
CA GLN A 240 1.09 -7.85 -17.10
C GLN A 240 0.26 -7.36 -18.28
N SER A 241 -0.98 -7.86 -18.39
CA SER A 241 -1.91 -7.40 -19.42
C SER A 241 -2.57 -6.07 -19.07
N THR A 242 -2.87 -5.28 -20.10
CA THR A 242 -3.75 -4.10 -19.97
C THR A 242 -5.23 -4.49 -19.97
N GLY A 243 -5.59 -5.69 -20.42
CA GLY A 243 -6.95 -6.20 -20.46
C GLY A 243 -7.36 -6.93 -19.18
N ALA A 244 -8.46 -7.68 -19.27
CA ALA A 244 -9.07 -8.38 -18.13
C ALA A 244 -8.36 -9.69 -17.74
N ASP A 245 -7.36 -10.12 -18.50
CA ASP A 245 -6.54 -11.28 -18.20
C ASP A 245 -5.42 -10.94 -17.20
N ALA A 246 -5.13 -11.88 -16.30
CA ALA A 246 -3.96 -11.81 -15.41
C ALA A 246 -3.21 -13.15 -15.36
N ALA A 247 -3.14 -13.85 -16.51
CA ALA A 247 -2.36 -15.06 -16.57
C ALA A 247 -0.89 -14.72 -16.27
N ALA A 248 -0.27 -15.44 -15.32
CA ALA A 248 1.09 -15.22 -14.83
C ALA A 248 1.31 -13.93 -14.02
N SER A 249 0.35 -13.59 -13.17
CA SER A 249 0.54 -12.61 -12.09
C SER A 249 1.38 -13.16 -10.92
N ASN A 250 1.54 -14.49 -10.86
CA ASN A 250 2.29 -15.17 -9.82
C ASN A 250 3.77 -14.76 -9.76
N ALA A 251 4.30 -14.60 -8.56
CA ALA A 251 5.70 -14.26 -8.33
C ALA A 251 6.47 -15.47 -7.79
N LEU A 252 6.92 -16.35 -8.70
CA LEU A 252 7.67 -17.56 -8.37
C LEU A 252 9.00 -17.28 -7.67
N LYS A 253 9.56 -16.08 -7.87
CA LYS A 253 10.76 -15.56 -7.21
C LYS A 253 10.45 -14.19 -6.67
N TRP A 254 9.94 -14.11 -5.44
CA TRP A 254 9.59 -12.83 -4.82
C TRP A 254 10.80 -11.89 -4.65
N GLU A 255 12.03 -12.42 -4.64
CA GLU A 255 13.26 -11.62 -4.68
C GLU A 255 13.40 -10.81 -5.97
N ASP A 256 12.88 -11.31 -7.10
CA ASP A 256 12.90 -10.59 -8.36
C ASP A 256 11.95 -9.39 -8.31
N TYR A 257 12.51 -8.20 -8.53
CA TYR A 257 11.79 -6.94 -8.43
C TYR A 257 10.62 -6.86 -9.44
N ASP A 258 10.83 -7.30 -10.67
CA ASP A 258 9.82 -7.16 -11.73
C ASP A 258 8.69 -8.20 -11.54
N ASP A 259 9.01 -9.45 -11.18
CA ASP A 259 7.99 -10.46 -10.82
C ASP A 259 7.14 -9.98 -9.63
N ARG A 260 7.80 -9.46 -8.58
CA ARG A 260 7.13 -8.94 -7.38
C ARG A 260 6.23 -7.74 -7.69
N MET A 261 6.71 -6.79 -8.48
CA MET A 261 5.92 -5.64 -8.90
C MET A 261 4.73 -6.04 -9.80
N GLY A 262 4.89 -7.05 -10.65
CA GLY A 262 3.80 -7.62 -11.46
C GLY A 262 2.67 -8.17 -10.60
N TYR A 263 3.01 -8.93 -9.55
CA TYR A 263 2.03 -9.42 -8.58
C TYR A 263 1.35 -8.26 -7.83
N ILE A 264 2.13 -7.31 -7.29
CA ILE A 264 1.60 -6.16 -6.52
C ILE A 264 0.65 -5.31 -7.38
N MET A 265 1.02 -5.05 -8.63
CA MET A 265 0.18 -4.30 -9.57
C MET A 265 -1.17 -5.01 -9.80
N THR A 266 -1.13 -6.31 -10.05
CA THR A 266 -2.34 -7.13 -10.25
C THR A 266 -3.20 -7.15 -8.99
N PHE A 267 -2.58 -7.29 -7.82
CA PHE A 267 -3.25 -7.27 -6.52
C PHE A 267 -3.95 -5.93 -6.26
N PHE A 268 -3.25 -4.80 -6.45
CA PHE A 268 -3.86 -3.48 -6.29
C PHE A 268 -5.04 -3.29 -7.23
N ARG A 269 -4.91 -3.69 -8.51
CA ARG A 269 -5.98 -3.58 -9.50
C ARG A 269 -7.20 -4.45 -9.15
N ALA A 270 -6.98 -5.69 -8.72
CA ALA A 270 -8.04 -6.63 -8.37
C ALA A 270 -8.83 -6.19 -7.14
N TYR A 271 -8.16 -5.71 -6.10
CA TYR A 271 -8.79 -5.37 -4.82
C TYR A 271 -9.14 -3.88 -4.67
N GLN A 272 -8.92 -3.05 -5.69
CA GLN A 272 -9.07 -1.59 -5.60
C GLN A 272 -10.44 -1.11 -5.11
N ARG A 273 -11.53 -1.84 -5.33
CA ARG A 273 -12.87 -1.42 -4.90
C ARG A 273 -13.46 -2.28 -3.78
N ASP A 274 -12.61 -3.04 -3.09
CA ASP A 274 -13.05 -3.86 -1.95
C ASP A 274 -13.05 -3.06 -0.65
N GLU A 275 -14.17 -2.42 -0.33
CA GLU A 275 -14.29 -1.55 0.85
C GLU A 275 -14.02 -2.27 2.18
N ARG A 276 -14.12 -3.61 2.21
CA ARG A 276 -13.82 -4.43 3.41
C ARG A 276 -12.38 -4.27 3.88
N PHE A 277 -11.46 -3.83 3.03
CA PHE A 277 -10.09 -3.53 3.47
C PHE A 277 -10.00 -2.37 4.49
N TYR A 278 -11.01 -1.51 4.60
CA TYR A 278 -11.04 -0.54 5.69
C TYR A 278 -11.48 -1.15 7.03
N GLU A 279 -12.03 -2.37 7.04
CA GLU A 279 -12.41 -3.10 8.25
C GLU A 279 -11.18 -3.78 8.85
N VAL A 280 -10.26 -2.98 9.39
CA VAL A 280 -8.98 -3.45 9.90
C VAL A 280 -9.18 -4.42 11.07
N PRO A 281 -8.63 -5.66 10.99
CA PRO A 281 -8.71 -6.61 12.10
C PRO A 281 -8.12 -6.05 13.40
N ALA A 282 -8.88 -6.12 14.50
CA ALA A 282 -8.45 -5.60 15.80
C ALA A 282 -7.11 -6.21 16.27
N ALA A 283 -6.81 -7.44 15.87
CA ALA A 283 -5.56 -8.13 16.20
C ALA A 283 -4.31 -7.45 15.59
N TYR A 284 -4.47 -6.64 14.54
CA TYR A 284 -3.37 -5.89 13.92
C TYR A 284 -3.05 -4.60 14.66
N LEU A 285 -3.98 -4.10 15.46
CA LEU A 285 -3.88 -2.81 16.14
C LEU A 285 -3.34 -2.97 17.56
N PRO A 286 -2.81 -1.89 18.18
CA PRO A 286 -2.48 -1.88 19.59
C PRO A 286 -3.72 -2.22 20.45
N VAL A 287 -3.52 -2.97 21.54
CA VAL A 287 -4.61 -3.43 22.43
C VAL A 287 -5.27 -2.26 23.19
N GLU A 288 -4.62 -1.10 23.26
CA GLU A 288 -5.19 0.10 23.89
C GLU A 288 -4.82 1.37 23.09
N VAL A 289 -5.81 1.92 22.38
CA VAL A 289 -6.07 3.38 22.31
C VAL A 289 -7.59 3.62 22.34
N GLU A 290 -8.32 2.93 23.22
CA GLU A 290 -9.74 3.24 23.52
C GLU A 290 -9.88 4.29 24.64
N GLY A 291 -8.78 4.90 25.10
CA GLY A 291 -8.77 5.85 26.22
C GLY A 291 -8.87 7.34 25.87
N ALA A 292 -8.99 7.73 24.59
CA ALA A 292 -9.07 9.15 24.18
C ALA A 292 -10.44 9.57 23.62
N HIS A 293 -11.46 8.74 23.78
CA HIS A 293 -12.86 9.09 23.50
C HIS A 293 -13.59 9.39 24.80
N GLY A 294 -13.26 10.53 25.40
CA GLY A 294 -13.90 10.98 26.63
C GLY A 294 -13.27 12.24 27.20
N LEU A 295 -13.58 13.38 26.57
CA LEU A 295 -14.01 14.66 27.18
C LEU A 295 -14.03 15.77 26.12
#